data_AF-M4SV70-F1
#
_entry.id   AF-M4SV70-F1
#
_cell.length_a   1.000
_cell.length_b   1.000
_cell.length_c   1.000
_cell.angle_alpha   90.00
_cell.angle_beta   90.00
_cell.angle_gamma   90.00
#
_symmetry.space_group_name_H-M   'P 1'
#
loop_
_entity.id
_entity.type
_entity.pdbx_description
1 polymer ?
#
loop_
_entity_poly.entity_id
_entity_poly.type
_entity_poly.pdbx_seq_one_letter_code
_entity_poly.pdbx_strand_id
1 'polypeptide(L)'
;MTRQLVYLLKLTLCFVVEKVRSEADDTANAHRAMCSLSQAASATYSPPQLPTDTAALNVQIQAVNLSIAPENWKALFDPEKGSKAYDQTEGENRTLADNLGGKEKWDGWLSAFAAIKEHNIGTKSEGPYPKIEKASDRAAARAQLFFIAETAAKLTERISELQSFLTDRDKNKIDEHLKKALFGGDGKLTAPALTTSLGTAVNSWTNLCGSDHIGKSISGDFICLCGGSGAATKQCSGAYRTVVQTGAGDPATAWPDLLQSCGTQTKEQASPETIAGAVSQWHSALTQKGSGSDNTVWLDTSSNGATECAGTNGNTCIVYTDYFKKTAGKALNSLPWLAALQQAATGIRKAKAIGTKAEALHSQLQALAEARESIYSAAAAGSLWSETELSVAAKITPGPTIVSASHKKQAAEETECNEAKDDQEACKKL
;
A
#
# COMPACT_ATOMS: atom_id res chain seq x y z
N MET A 1 -43.33 -26.87 -23.60
CA MET A 1 -43.07 -27.15 -22.18
C MET A 1 -41.91 -28.11 -22.09
N THR A 2 -40.70 -27.63 -21.77
CA THR A 2 -39.57 -28.51 -21.42
C THR A 2 -38.55 -27.66 -20.67
N ARG A 3 -38.34 -27.99 -19.40
CA ARG A 3 -37.50 -27.27 -18.44
C ARG A 3 -36.33 -28.17 -18.04
N GLN A 4 -35.15 -27.55 -18.01
CA GLN A 4 -33.97 -27.83 -17.18
C GLN A 4 -33.01 -28.96 -17.58
N LEU A 5 -31.80 -28.52 -17.97
CA LEU A 5 -30.59 -29.32 -18.02
C LEU A 5 -29.39 -28.37 -17.85
N VAL A 6 -28.92 -28.15 -16.60
CA VAL A 6 -27.71 -27.36 -16.31
C VAL A 6 -27.00 -27.91 -15.06
N TYR A 7 -25.88 -28.61 -15.32
CA TYR A 7 -24.60 -28.70 -14.58
C TYR A 7 -24.52 -29.27 -13.16
N LEU A 8 -23.84 -30.42 -13.06
CA LEU A 8 -23.01 -30.82 -11.90
C LEU A 8 -21.89 -31.76 -12.39
N LEU A 9 -20.75 -31.20 -12.78
CA LEU A 9 -19.51 -31.95 -12.99
C LEU A 9 -18.59 -31.68 -11.78
N LYS A 10 -18.58 -32.61 -10.81
CA LYS A 10 -17.56 -32.64 -9.76
C LYS A 10 -16.36 -33.43 -10.29
N LEU A 11 -15.29 -32.73 -10.65
CA LEU A 11 -13.98 -33.35 -10.91
C LEU A 11 -13.15 -33.27 -9.63
N THR A 12 -13.03 -34.40 -8.92
CA THR A 12 -12.11 -34.57 -7.81
C THR A 12 -10.79 -35.07 -8.38
N LEU A 13 -9.80 -34.18 -8.50
CA LEU A 13 -8.47 -34.51 -8.99
C LEU A 13 -7.57 -34.82 -7.78
N CYS A 14 -7.45 -36.09 -7.41
CA CYS A 14 -6.45 -36.57 -6.46
C CYS A 14 -5.13 -36.80 -7.19
N PHE A 15 -4.17 -35.87 -7.04
CA PHE A 15 -2.78 -36.14 -7.42
C PHE A 15 -2.10 -36.96 -6.31
N VAL A 16 -1.86 -38.23 -6.59
CA VAL A 16 -0.87 -39.03 -5.85
C VAL A 16 0.49 -38.70 -6.45
N VAL A 17 1.36 -38.05 -5.68
CA VAL A 17 2.76 -37.81 -6.05
C VAL A 17 3.59 -38.96 -5.49
N GLU A 18 4.02 -39.87 -6.36
CA GLU A 18 5.09 -40.81 -6.02
C GLU A 18 6.42 -40.06 -5.90
N LYS A 19 7.08 -40.18 -4.74
CA LYS A 19 8.44 -39.66 -4.52
C LYS A 19 9.44 -40.56 -5.23
N VAL A 20 9.93 -40.14 -6.39
CA VAL A 20 11.19 -40.63 -6.96
C VAL A 20 12.31 -39.77 -6.37
N ARG A 21 13.23 -40.37 -5.62
CA ARG A 21 14.49 -39.74 -5.17
C ARG A 21 15.49 -39.75 -6.32
N SER A 22 15.96 -38.58 -6.71
CA SER A 22 17.07 -38.36 -7.64
C SER A 22 18.08 -37.47 -6.93
N GLU A 23 19.26 -38.00 -6.64
CA GLU A 23 20.33 -37.32 -5.88
C GLU A 23 20.88 -36.05 -6.56
N ALA A 24 20.55 -35.81 -7.84
CA ALA A 24 20.91 -34.59 -8.56
C ALA A 24 19.85 -33.46 -8.43
N ASP A 25 18.66 -33.76 -7.92
CA ASP A 25 17.51 -32.83 -7.86
C ASP A 25 17.24 -32.28 -6.45
N ASP A 26 17.92 -32.77 -5.41
CA ASP A 26 17.68 -32.37 -4.03
C ASP A 26 18.09 -30.90 -3.75
N THR A 27 19.14 -30.40 -4.42
CA THR A 27 19.58 -28.98 -4.36
C THR A 27 18.68 -28.03 -5.16
N ALA A 28 17.98 -28.56 -6.17
CA ALA A 28 17.13 -27.77 -7.07
C ALA A 28 15.92 -27.15 -6.36
N ASN A 29 15.46 -27.73 -5.25
CA ASN A 29 14.33 -27.19 -4.49
C ASN A 29 14.74 -25.97 -3.64
N ALA A 30 15.89 -26.03 -2.99
CA ALA A 30 16.44 -24.92 -2.21
C ALA A 30 16.80 -23.73 -3.12
N HIS A 31 17.46 -24.01 -4.25
CA HIS A 31 17.78 -23.00 -5.26
C HIS A 31 16.52 -22.32 -5.80
N ARG A 32 15.50 -23.09 -6.22
CA ARG A 32 14.22 -22.53 -6.70
C ARG A 32 13.52 -21.68 -5.64
N ALA A 33 13.51 -22.11 -4.39
CA ALA A 33 12.94 -21.33 -3.30
C ALA A 33 13.66 -19.97 -3.12
N MET A 34 15.00 -19.96 -3.17
CA MET A 34 15.78 -18.72 -3.07
C MET A 34 15.60 -17.82 -4.29
N CYS A 35 15.46 -18.39 -5.50
CA CYS A 35 15.09 -17.64 -6.70
C CYS A 35 13.71 -16.97 -6.57
N SER A 36 12.71 -17.68 -6.04
CA SER A 36 11.37 -17.12 -5.81
C SER A 36 11.38 -16.03 -4.74
N LEU A 37 12.12 -16.21 -3.64
CA LEU A 37 12.31 -15.17 -2.62
C LEU A 37 13.00 -13.93 -3.20
N SER A 38 14.06 -14.13 -3.99
CA SER A 38 14.80 -13.04 -4.63
C SER A 38 13.93 -12.29 -5.63
N GLN A 39 13.13 -12.99 -6.43
CA GLN A 39 12.17 -12.38 -7.35
C GLN A 39 11.16 -11.52 -6.59
N ALA A 40 10.50 -12.09 -5.57
CA ALA A 40 9.50 -11.40 -4.77
C ALA A 40 10.06 -10.16 -4.06
N ALA A 41 11.28 -10.23 -3.54
CA ALA A 41 11.95 -9.12 -2.86
C ALA A 41 12.57 -8.09 -3.81
N SER A 42 12.84 -8.45 -5.07
CA SER A 42 13.32 -7.54 -6.11
C SER A 42 12.19 -6.82 -6.87
N ALA A 43 10.95 -7.26 -6.66
CA ALA A 43 9.77 -6.64 -7.25
C ALA A 43 9.66 -5.17 -6.82
N THR A 44 8.99 -4.36 -7.63
CA THR A 44 8.79 -2.93 -7.35
C THR A 44 7.33 -2.67 -7.04
N TYR A 45 7.07 -1.87 -6.01
CA TYR A 45 5.73 -1.40 -5.73
C TYR A 45 5.25 -0.46 -6.83
N SER A 46 4.01 -0.65 -7.29
CA SER A 46 3.32 0.29 -8.18
C SER A 46 2.06 0.78 -7.47
N PRO A 47 1.86 2.10 -7.33
CA PRO A 47 0.67 2.61 -6.68
C PRO A 47 -0.59 2.27 -7.48
N PRO A 48 -1.75 2.12 -6.80
CA PRO A 48 -3.04 2.07 -7.47
C PRO A 48 -3.23 3.31 -8.34
N GLN A 49 -3.86 3.15 -9.51
CA GLN A 49 -4.25 4.29 -10.32
C GLN A 49 -5.42 5.01 -9.66
N LEU A 50 -5.28 6.31 -9.41
CA LEU A 50 -6.36 7.16 -8.91
C LEU A 50 -6.95 8.03 -10.02
N PRO A 51 -8.22 8.44 -9.89
CA PRO A 51 -8.83 9.41 -10.82
C PRO A 51 -8.07 10.73 -10.87
N THR A 52 -7.80 11.21 -12.09
CA THR A 52 -6.95 12.39 -12.34
C THR A 52 -7.73 13.71 -12.38
N ASP A 53 -9.06 13.66 -12.39
CA ASP A 53 -9.98 14.79 -12.52
C ASP A 53 -10.48 15.36 -11.19
N THR A 54 -10.06 14.78 -10.05
CA THR A 54 -10.47 15.22 -8.69
C THR A 54 -10.31 16.74 -8.49
N ALA A 55 -9.16 17.31 -8.84
CA ALA A 55 -8.92 18.74 -8.69
C ALA A 55 -9.81 19.59 -9.61
N ALA A 56 -9.99 19.15 -10.86
CA ALA A 56 -10.84 19.84 -11.83
C ALA A 56 -12.31 19.85 -11.41
N LEU A 57 -12.83 18.71 -10.92
CA LEU A 57 -14.19 18.60 -10.39
C LEU A 57 -14.41 19.56 -9.22
N ASN A 58 -13.48 19.60 -8.26
CA ASN A 58 -13.60 20.52 -7.14
C ASN A 58 -13.59 21.98 -7.60
N VAL A 59 -12.68 22.37 -8.50
CA VAL A 59 -12.65 23.74 -9.05
C VAL A 59 -13.98 24.12 -9.69
N GLN A 60 -14.59 23.25 -10.49
CA GLN A 60 -15.90 23.53 -11.09
C GLN A 60 -17.02 23.63 -10.05
N ILE A 61 -17.00 22.81 -8.99
CA ILE A 61 -17.97 22.93 -7.88
C ILE A 61 -17.80 24.28 -7.17
N GLN A 62 -16.57 24.66 -6.86
CA GLN A 62 -16.27 25.96 -6.24
C GLN A 62 -16.69 27.12 -7.15
N ALA A 63 -16.46 27.01 -8.46
CA ALA A 63 -16.79 28.04 -9.45
C ALA A 63 -18.31 28.30 -9.49
N VAL A 64 -19.11 27.23 -9.52
CA VAL A 64 -20.58 27.36 -9.49
C VAL A 64 -21.06 28.01 -8.20
N ASN A 65 -20.55 27.59 -7.04
CA ASN A 65 -20.87 28.23 -5.76
C ASN A 65 -20.45 29.71 -5.71
N LEU A 66 -19.24 30.03 -6.19
CA LEU A 66 -18.72 31.40 -6.22
C LEU A 66 -19.49 32.29 -7.20
N SER A 67 -20.00 31.77 -8.32
CA SER A 67 -20.73 32.55 -9.34
C SER A 67 -21.98 33.26 -8.79
N ILE A 68 -22.63 32.62 -7.81
CA ILE A 68 -23.84 33.10 -7.13
C ILE A 68 -23.54 33.78 -5.79
N ALA A 69 -22.25 33.96 -5.45
CA ALA A 69 -21.82 34.74 -4.31
C ALA A 69 -22.14 36.24 -4.52
N PRO A 70 -22.18 37.08 -3.46
CA PRO A 70 -22.47 38.49 -3.64
C PRO A 70 -21.28 39.18 -4.30
N GLU A 71 -21.53 40.28 -5.00
CA GLU A 71 -20.51 40.94 -5.83
C GLU A 71 -19.28 41.41 -5.05
N ASN A 72 -19.44 41.79 -3.78
CA ASN A 72 -18.33 42.18 -2.92
C ASN A 72 -17.39 41.00 -2.64
N TRP A 73 -17.91 39.79 -2.49
CA TRP A 73 -17.10 38.59 -2.31
C TRP A 73 -16.39 38.21 -3.61
N LYS A 74 -17.12 38.19 -4.73
CA LYS A 74 -16.55 37.88 -6.05
C LYS A 74 -15.43 38.86 -6.43
N ALA A 75 -15.59 40.14 -6.09
CA ALA A 75 -14.60 41.18 -6.37
C ALA A 75 -13.23 40.92 -5.73
N LEU A 76 -13.17 40.17 -4.62
CA LEU A 76 -11.90 39.80 -3.98
C LEU A 76 -11.03 38.90 -4.86
N PHE A 77 -11.64 38.20 -5.82
CA PHE A 77 -10.98 37.20 -6.68
C PHE A 77 -10.91 37.64 -8.14
N ASP A 78 -11.35 38.86 -8.45
CA ASP A 78 -11.37 39.40 -9.81
C ASP A 78 -10.04 40.07 -10.16
N PRO A 79 -9.25 39.54 -11.12
CA PRO A 79 -7.99 40.17 -11.53
C PRO A 79 -8.20 41.58 -12.12
N GLU A 80 -9.35 41.84 -12.74
CA GLU A 80 -9.70 43.17 -13.27
C GLU A 80 -9.88 44.20 -12.15
N LYS A 81 -10.10 43.74 -10.91
CA LYS A 81 -10.20 44.56 -9.70
C LYS A 81 -8.91 44.51 -8.85
N GLY A 82 -7.82 44.01 -9.42
CA GLY A 82 -6.51 43.97 -8.78
C GLY A 82 -6.31 42.79 -7.81
N SER A 83 -7.11 41.73 -7.92
CA SER A 83 -6.92 40.52 -7.13
C SER A 83 -5.57 39.84 -7.44
N LYS A 84 -4.96 39.23 -6.42
CA LYS A 84 -3.64 38.60 -6.48
C LYS A 84 -3.63 37.25 -5.80
N ALA A 85 -2.71 36.38 -6.24
CA ALA A 85 -2.39 35.13 -5.56
C ALA A 85 -1.95 35.39 -4.12
N TYR A 86 -2.18 34.41 -3.24
CA TYR A 86 -1.99 34.56 -1.80
C TYR A 86 -0.62 35.14 -1.41
N ASP A 87 0.46 34.68 -2.04
CA ASP A 87 1.84 35.12 -1.75
C ASP A 87 2.11 36.59 -2.12
N GLN A 88 1.24 37.18 -2.93
CA GLN A 88 1.30 38.58 -3.38
C GLN A 88 0.17 39.43 -2.75
N THR A 89 -0.70 38.81 -1.96
CA THR A 89 -1.76 39.48 -1.21
C THR A 89 -1.19 40.09 0.07
N GLU A 90 -1.50 41.36 0.32
CA GLU A 90 -1.00 42.13 1.46
C GLU A 90 -2.16 42.77 2.25
N GLY A 91 -1.85 43.33 3.42
CA GLY A 91 -2.79 44.12 4.22
C GLY A 91 -4.02 43.35 4.71
N GLU A 92 -5.19 43.99 4.71
CA GLU A 92 -6.45 43.41 5.20
C GLU A 92 -6.86 42.15 4.44
N ASN A 93 -6.61 42.10 3.13
CA ASN A 93 -6.91 40.91 2.32
C ASN A 93 -6.02 39.73 2.72
N ARG A 94 -4.77 39.97 3.14
CA ARG A 94 -3.90 38.91 3.64
C ARG A 94 -4.41 38.36 4.97
N THR A 95 -4.75 39.25 5.90
CA THR A 95 -5.38 38.88 7.18
C THR A 95 -6.67 38.08 6.98
N LEU A 96 -7.49 38.50 6.02
CA LEU A 96 -8.72 37.78 5.65
C LEU A 96 -8.41 36.39 5.10
N ALA A 97 -7.45 36.27 4.17
CA ALA A 97 -7.04 35.00 3.60
C ALA A 97 -6.56 34.03 4.69
N ASP A 98 -5.70 34.50 5.59
CA ASP A 98 -5.17 33.71 6.71
C ASP A 98 -6.30 33.17 7.61
N ASN A 99 -7.31 34.01 7.92
CA ASN A 99 -8.46 33.61 8.73
C ASN A 99 -9.41 32.64 8.02
N LEU A 100 -9.36 32.55 6.70
CA LEU A 100 -10.29 31.75 5.88
C LEU A 100 -9.66 30.46 5.32
N GLY A 101 -8.52 30.04 5.87
CA GLY A 101 -7.82 28.81 5.49
C GLY A 101 -6.56 29.03 4.66
N GLY A 102 -6.06 30.25 4.62
CA GLY A 102 -4.75 30.60 4.07
C GLY A 102 -4.59 30.35 2.58
N LYS A 103 -3.37 30.00 2.18
CA LYS A 103 -2.95 29.87 0.79
C LYS A 103 -3.85 28.99 -0.06
N GLU A 104 -4.12 27.78 0.42
CA GLU A 104 -4.82 26.77 -0.37
C GLU A 104 -6.26 27.19 -0.71
N LYS A 105 -6.98 27.73 0.28
CA LYS A 105 -8.35 28.21 0.06
C LYS A 105 -8.37 29.46 -0.82
N TRP A 106 -7.47 30.42 -0.58
CA TRP A 106 -7.39 31.66 -1.35
C TRP A 106 -7.07 31.42 -2.83
N ASP A 107 -6.01 30.65 -3.10
CA ASP A 107 -5.59 30.31 -4.46
C ASP A 107 -6.63 29.39 -5.15
N GLY A 108 -7.35 28.57 -4.37
CA GLY A 108 -8.50 27.80 -4.84
C GLY A 108 -9.67 28.67 -5.30
N TRP A 109 -10.03 29.73 -4.57
CA TRP A 109 -11.08 30.67 -4.98
C TRP A 109 -10.71 31.51 -6.19
N LEU A 110 -9.43 31.87 -6.35
CA LEU A 110 -8.93 32.48 -7.59
C LEU A 110 -9.11 31.57 -8.79
N SER A 111 -8.75 30.29 -8.64
CA SER A 111 -8.94 29.28 -9.69
C SER A 111 -10.41 29.09 -10.04
N ALA A 112 -11.28 29.05 -9.03
CA ALA A 112 -12.73 29.01 -9.20
C ALA A 112 -13.26 30.26 -9.95
N PHE A 113 -12.74 31.45 -9.63
CA PHE A 113 -13.13 32.68 -10.33
C PHE A 113 -12.69 32.69 -11.80
N ALA A 114 -11.47 32.20 -12.08
CA ALA A 114 -11.00 32.00 -13.44
C ALA A 114 -11.96 31.07 -14.23
N ALA A 115 -12.37 29.95 -13.63
CA ALA A 115 -13.32 29.02 -14.23
C ALA A 115 -14.71 29.64 -14.46
N ILE A 116 -15.17 30.57 -13.62
CA ILE A 116 -16.40 31.35 -13.86
C ILE A 116 -16.29 32.14 -15.17
N LYS A 117 -15.17 32.85 -15.36
CA LYS A 117 -14.94 33.68 -16.56
C LYS A 117 -14.79 32.81 -17.81
N GLU A 118 -14.01 31.74 -17.72
CA GLU A 118 -13.77 30.79 -18.83
C GLU A 118 -15.08 30.15 -19.32
N HIS A 119 -15.91 29.67 -18.39
CA HIS A 119 -17.14 28.94 -18.73
C HIS A 119 -18.40 29.81 -18.73
N ASN A 120 -18.28 31.12 -18.54
CA ASN A 120 -19.41 32.07 -18.49
C ASN A 120 -20.50 31.68 -17.47
N ILE A 121 -20.09 31.20 -16.29
CA ILE A 121 -21.01 30.68 -15.27
C ILE A 121 -21.84 31.82 -14.66
N GLY A 122 -23.16 31.78 -14.83
CA GLY A 122 -24.10 32.72 -14.23
C GLY A 122 -24.05 34.13 -14.81
N THR A 123 -23.42 34.33 -15.98
CA THR A 123 -23.29 35.65 -16.62
C THR A 123 -24.25 35.86 -17.79
N LYS A 124 -24.52 34.81 -18.58
CA LYS A 124 -25.38 34.84 -19.77
C LYS A 124 -26.78 34.31 -19.47
N SER A 125 -27.78 34.68 -20.27
CA SER A 125 -29.15 34.15 -20.16
C SER A 125 -29.29 32.72 -20.69
N GLU A 126 -28.33 32.24 -21.47
CA GLU A 126 -28.33 30.93 -22.12
C GLU A 126 -26.99 30.20 -21.86
N GLY A 127 -26.99 28.88 -22.02
CA GLY A 127 -25.83 28.00 -21.81
C GLY A 127 -26.04 26.99 -20.68
N PRO A 128 -24.99 26.22 -20.31
CA PRO A 128 -25.08 25.19 -19.26
C PRO A 128 -25.29 25.79 -17.87
N TYR A 129 -24.81 27.02 -17.63
CA TYR A 129 -24.99 27.73 -16.36
C TYR A 129 -25.53 29.14 -16.61
N PRO A 130 -26.82 29.27 -16.95
CA PRO A 130 -27.43 30.58 -17.21
C PRO A 130 -27.62 31.36 -15.90
N LYS A 131 -27.70 32.68 -16.02
CA LYS A 131 -27.91 33.60 -14.91
C LYS A 131 -29.24 33.30 -14.20
N ILE A 132 -29.17 33.10 -12.88
CA ILE A 132 -30.34 32.91 -12.03
C ILE A 132 -30.99 34.27 -11.75
N GLU A 133 -32.09 34.59 -12.44
CA GLU A 133 -32.72 35.92 -12.34
C GLU A 133 -33.42 36.16 -11.00
N LYS A 134 -34.15 35.17 -10.48
CA LYS A 134 -34.90 35.30 -9.23
C LYS A 134 -33.97 35.31 -8.01
N ALA A 135 -34.05 36.37 -7.20
CA ALA A 135 -33.22 36.53 -6.01
C ALA A 135 -33.47 35.45 -4.94
N SER A 136 -34.72 34.99 -4.78
CA SER A 136 -35.09 33.90 -3.86
C SER A 136 -34.47 32.57 -4.27
N ASP A 137 -34.57 32.18 -5.54
CA ASP A 137 -33.94 30.97 -6.07
C ASP A 137 -32.41 31.03 -5.95
N ARG A 138 -31.80 32.20 -6.20
CA ARG A 138 -30.37 32.40 -6.03
C ARG A 138 -29.93 32.22 -4.58
N ALA A 139 -30.67 32.80 -3.63
CA ALA A 139 -30.37 32.66 -2.20
C ALA A 139 -30.51 31.20 -1.72
N ALA A 140 -31.54 30.51 -2.20
CA ALA A 140 -31.78 29.10 -1.90
C ALA A 140 -30.71 28.18 -2.49
N ALA A 141 -30.35 28.40 -3.76
CA ALA A 141 -29.28 27.67 -4.43
C ALA A 141 -27.95 27.87 -3.69
N ARG A 142 -27.66 29.11 -3.27
CA ARG A 142 -26.44 29.43 -2.52
C ARG A 142 -26.33 28.65 -1.22
N ALA A 143 -27.41 28.54 -0.44
CA ALA A 143 -27.39 27.79 0.81
C ALA A 143 -27.02 26.30 0.59
N GLN A 144 -27.56 25.68 -0.45
CA GLN A 144 -27.29 24.27 -0.77
C GLN A 144 -25.90 24.08 -1.41
N LEU A 145 -25.55 24.93 -2.38
CA LEU A 145 -24.28 24.87 -3.10
C LEU A 145 -23.08 25.19 -2.21
N PHE A 146 -23.25 26.01 -1.17
CA PHE A 146 -22.22 26.24 -0.17
C PHE A 146 -21.85 24.94 0.57
N PHE A 147 -22.84 24.16 1.01
CA PHE A 147 -22.60 22.88 1.67
C PHE A 147 -21.93 21.86 0.74
N ILE A 148 -22.36 21.82 -0.52
CA ILE A 148 -21.73 20.98 -1.55
C ILE A 148 -20.27 21.37 -1.76
N ALA A 149 -19.98 22.67 -1.91
CA ALA A 149 -18.64 23.17 -2.12
C ALA A 149 -17.71 22.91 -0.93
N GLU A 150 -18.19 23.10 0.31
CA GLU A 150 -17.41 22.78 1.52
C GLU A 150 -17.12 21.27 1.62
N THR A 151 -18.10 20.42 1.31
CA THR A 151 -17.93 18.96 1.33
C THR A 151 -16.95 18.51 0.25
N ALA A 152 -17.07 19.06 -0.97
CA ALA A 152 -16.17 18.77 -2.09
C ALA A 152 -14.72 19.14 -1.77
N ALA A 153 -14.48 20.28 -1.11
CA ALA A 153 -13.15 20.68 -0.69
C ALA A 153 -12.55 19.68 0.31
N LYS A 154 -13.31 19.26 1.32
CA LYS A 154 -12.84 18.27 2.32
C LYS A 154 -12.55 16.90 1.70
N LEU A 155 -13.39 16.46 0.75
CA LEU A 155 -13.15 15.21 0.03
C LEU A 155 -11.87 15.30 -0.80
N THR A 156 -11.65 16.42 -1.49
CA THR A 156 -10.46 16.66 -2.31
C THR A 156 -9.17 16.66 -1.47
N GLU A 157 -9.18 17.36 -0.33
CA GLU A 157 -8.09 17.35 0.65
C GLU A 157 -7.80 15.91 1.11
N ARG A 158 -8.85 15.17 1.50
CA ARG A 158 -8.69 13.78 1.95
C ARG A 158 -8.14 12.87 0.86
N ILE A 159 -8.58 13.04 -0.39
CA ILE A 159 -8.04 12.27 -1.54
C ILE A 159 -6.56 12.61 -1.75
N SER A 160 -6.18 13.89 -1.66
CA SER A 160 -4.79 14.35 -1.79
C SER A 160 -3.87 13.74 -0.72
N GLU A 161 -4.31 13.70 0.54
CA GLU A 161 -3.57 13.04 1.63
C GLU A 161 -3.34 11.55 1.37
N LEU A 162 -4.39 10.85 0.92
CA LEU A 162 -4.33 9.42 0.59
C LEU A 162 -3.42 9.18 -0.61
N GLN A 163 -3.53 10.00 -1.65
CA GLN A 163 -2.66 9.96 -2.82
C GLN A 163 -1.20 10.16 -2.42
N SER A 164 -0.92 11.11 -1.52
CA SER A 164 0.42 11.34 -1.00
C SER A 164 1.01 10.09 -0.35
N PHE A 165 0.25 9.36 0.49
CA PHE A 165 0.72 8.08 1.03
C PHE A 165 1.03 7.05 -0.07
N LEU A 166 0.17 6.96 -1.10
CA LEU A 166 0.34 5.97 -2.18
C LEU A 166 1.57 6.25 -3.04
N THR A 167 1.88 7.51 -3.32
CA THR A 167 2.95 7.90 -4.24
C THR A 167 4.28 8.14 -3.54
N ASP A 168 4.26 8.69 -2.33
CA ASP A 168 5.46 9.03 -1.55
C ASP A 168 6.08 7.76 -0.93
N ARG A 169 7.25 7.39 -1.45
CA ARG A 169 7.99 6.20 -1.03
C ARG A 169 8.53 6.30 0.40
N ASP A 170 8.82 7.50 0.88
CA ASP A 170 9.29 7.70 2.26
C ASP A 170 8.15 7.52 3.27
N LYS A 171 6.91 7.79 2.85
CA LYS A 171 5.71 7.56 3.67
C LYS A 171 5.28 6.10 3.72
N ASN A 172 5.26 5.41 2.58
CA ASN A 172 4.77 4.01 2.55
C ASN A 172 5.86 2.96 2.84
N LYS A 173 7.14 3.26 2.60
CA LYS A 173 8.30 2.40 2.87
C LYS A 173 8.26 1.01 2.25
N ILE A 174 7.39 0.74 1.29
CA ILE A 174 7.21 -0.60 0.73
C ILE A 174 8.50 -1.06 0.04
N ASP A 175 9.06 -0.23 -0.82
CA ASP A 175 10.30 -0.54 -1.54
C ASP A 175 11.51 -0.62 -0.58
N GLU A 176 11.53 0.17 0.50
CA GLU A 176 12.55 0.08 1.56
C GLU A 176 12.49 -1.30 2.24
N HIS A 177 11.31 -1.79 2.59
CA HIS A 177 11.12 -3.11 3.18
C HIS A 177 11.51 -4.25 2.22
N LEU A 178 11.17 -4.13 0.93
CA LEU A 178 11.58 -5.11 -0.09
C LEU A 178 13.10 -5.18 -0.22
N LYS A 179 13.78 -4.02 -0.34
CA LYS A 179 15.25 -3.95 -0.37
C LYS A 179 15.89 -4.43 0.91
N LYS A 180 15.29 -4.12 2.06
CA LYS A 180 15.77 -4.60 3.37
C LYS A 180 15.67 -6.12 3.48
N ALA A 181 14.62 -6.73 2.94
CA ALA A 181 14.56 -8.19 2.85
C ALA A 181 15.64 -8.75 1.92
N LEU A 182 15.81 -8.12 0.75
CA LEU A 182 16.71 -8.62 -0.29
C LEU A 182 18.18 -8.50 0.11
N PHE A 183 18.61 -7.33 0.58
CA PHE A 183 20.01 -6.98 0.82
C PHE A 183 20.34 -6.71 2.30
N GLY A 184 19.35 -6.69 3.19
CA GLY A 184 19.56 -6.41 4.62
C GLY A 184 19.69 -4.91 4.92
N GLY A 185 20.19 -4.61 6.11
CA GLY A 185 20.47 -3.24 6.54
C GLY A 185 19.22 -2.37 6.75
N ASP A 186 19.31 -1.12 6.32
CA ASP A 186 18.24 -0.11 6.44
C ASP A 186 17.35 -0.02 5.19
N GLY A 187 17.51 -0.94 4.23
CA GLY A 187 16.73 -0.94 2.98
C GLY A 187 17.24 0.02 1.90
N LYS A 188 18.41 0.64 2.08
CA LYS A 188 19.00 1.53 1.05
C LYS A 188 19.99 0.84 0.13
N LEU A 189 20.42 -0.38 0.44
CA LEU A 189 21.33 -1.15 -0.40
C LEU A 189 20.70 -1.48 -1.76
N THR A 190 21.54 -1.48 -2.81
CA THR A 190 21.18 -1.85 -4.19
C THR A 190 21.82 -3.16 -4.65
N ALA A 191 22.74 -3.69 -3.85
CA ALA A 191 23.45 -4.93 -4.04
C ALA A 191 23.81 -5.51 -2.66
N PRO A 192 24.08 -6.81 -2.54
CA PRO A 192 24.53 -7.37 -1.28
C PRO A 192 25.89 -6.80 -0.88
N ALA A 193 26.07 -6.59 0.42
CA ALA A 193 27.30 -6.11 1.05
C ALA A 193 27.74 -7.10 2.13
N LEU A 194 29.05 -7.31 2.28
CA LEU A 194 29.61 -8.34 3.17
C LEU A 194 29.00 -8.32 4.57
N THR A 195 29.14 -7.24 5.32
CA THR A 195 28.76 -7.18 6.75
C THR A 195 27.25 -7.02 6.98
N THR A 196 26.56 -6.43 6.02
CA THR A 196 25.14 -6.06 6.14
C THR A 196 24.21 -7.16 5.62
N SER A 197 24.57 -7.78 4.49
CA SER A 197 23.80 -8.86 3.87
C SER A 197 24.22 -10.23 4.39
N LEU A 198 25.50 -10.39 4.76
CA LEU A 198 26.12 -11.62 5.28
C LEU A 198 26.81 -11.37 6.62
N GLY A 199 27.74 -12.25 7.01
CA GLY A 199 28.60 -12.14 8.19
C GLY A 199 29.84 -11.25 8.00
N THR A 200 30.79 -11.38 8.92
CA THR A 200 32.03 -10.60 8.88
C THR A 200 33.08 -11.34 8.06
N ALA A 201 33.60 -10.67 7.04
CA ALA A 201 34.65 -11.15 6.15
C ALA A 201 36.01 -11.28 6.86
N VAL A 202 36.26 -12.42 7.51
CA VAL A 202 37.59 -12.81 8.01
C VAL A 202 37.92 -14.22 7.54
N ASN A 203 38.37 -14.31 6.28
CA ASN A 203 39.02 -15.47 5.63
C ASN A 203 38.38 -16.86 5.84
N SER A 204 37.09 -16.94 6.14
CA SER A 204 36.41 -18.22 6.33
C SER A 204 34.94 -18.13 5.90
N TRP A 205 34.43 -19.23 5.35
CA TRP A 205 33.02 -19.38 5.04
C TRP A 205 32.18 -19.31 6.32
N THR A 206 32.62 -19.94 7.41
CA THR A 206 31.89 -19.94 8.70
C THR A 206 31.68 -18.52 9.26
N ASN A 207 32.65 -17.62 9.10
CA ASN A 207 32.50 -16.24 9.56
C ASN A 207 31.58 -15.41 8.65
N LEU A 208 31.36 -15.84 7.42
CA LEU A 208 30.48 -15.19 6.45
C LEU A 208 29.06 -15.75 6.48
N CYS A 209 28.94 -17.07 6.65
CA CYS A 209 27.76 -17.89 6.38
C CYS A 209 27.39 -18.85 7.53
N GLY A 210 28.12 -18.79 8.65
CA GLY A 210 27.80 -19.57 9.84
C GLY A 210 26.47 -19.16 10.46
N SER A 211 26.00 -19.99 11.40
CA SER A 211 24.69 -19.86 12.06
C SER A 211 24.39 -18.48 12.65
N ASP A 212 25.43 -17.76 13.10
CA ASP A 212 25.27 -16.44 13.74
C ASP A 212 25.05 -15.29 12.74
N HIS A 213 25.16 -15.57 11.44
CA HIS A 213 25.16 -14.57 10.37
C HIS A 213 24.11 -14.81 9.30
N ILE A 214 23.48 -15.99 9.32
CA ILE A 214 22.35 -16.37 8.49
C ILE A 214 21.10 -15.54 8.83
N GLY A 215 20.27 -15.29 7.83
CA GLY A 215 18.96 -14.65 7.98
C GLY A 215 18.99 -13.13 7.92
N LYS A 216 20.18 -12.51 7.77
CA LYS A 216 20.32 -11.07 7.62
C LYS A 216 19.67 -10.54 6.35
N SER A 217 19.74 -11.29 5.25
CA SER A 217 19.15 -10.94 3.97
C SER A 217 18.95 -12.17 3.08
N ILE A 218 18.03 -12.10 2.12
CA ILE A 218 17.81 -13.16 1.13
C ILE A 218 19.06 -13.37 0.26
N SER A 219 19.67 -12.28 -0.21
CA SER A 219 20.86 -12.35 -1.05
C SER A 219 22.05 -12.96 -0.31
N GLY A 220 22.23 -12.66 0.97
CA GLY A 220 23.26 -13.27 1.80
C GLY A 220 23.04 -14.77 1.99
N ASP A 221 21.82 -15.17 2.38
CA ASP A 221 21.47 -16.58 2.51
C ASP A 221 21.66 -17.33 1.18
N PHE A 222 21.33 -16.70 0.04
CA PHE A 222 21.45 -17.31 -1.28
C PHE A 222 22.93 -17.46 -1.71
N ILE A 223 23.75 -16.44 -1.45
CA ILE A 223 25.20 -16.50 -1.69
C ILE A 223 25.84 -17.59 -0.83
N CYS A 224 25.45 -17.69 0.45
CA CYS A 224 25.96 -18.72 1.36
C CYS A 224 25.54 -20.13 0.95
N LEU A 225 24.34 -20.29 0.40
CA LEU A 225 23.83 -21.54 -0.13
C LEU A 225 24.62 -22.03 -1.34
N CYS A 226 25.09 -21.10 -2.18
CA CYS A 226 25.70 -21.42 -3.47
C CYS A 226 27.23 -21.29 -3.51
N GLY A 227 27.83 -20.57 -2.56
CA GLY A 227 29.26 -20.28 -2.50
C GLY A 227 29.93 -20.99 -1.34
N GLY A 228 30.62 -22.11 -1.61
CA GLY A 228 31.44 -22.83 -0.64
C GLY A 228 32.95 -22.56 -0.80
N SER A 229 33.77 -23.05 0.13
CA SER A 229 35.24 -23.01 0.07
C SER A 229 35.82 -24.05 -0.92
N GLY A 230 35.05 -25.10 -1.25
CA GLY A 230 35.40 -26.13 -2.24
C GLY A 230 34.81 -25.90 -3.64
N ALA A 231 34.45 -24.66 -3.98
CA ALA A 231 33.57 -24.21 -5.07
C ALA A 231 33.91 -24.59 -6.54
N ALA A 232 34.50 -25.74 -6.82
CA ALA A 232 34.67 -26.26 -8.17
C ALA A 232 33.40 -26.91 -8.78
N THR A 233 32.35 -27.15 -7.98
CA THR A 233 31.31 -28.15 -8.32
C THR A 233 29.87 -27.64 -8.41
N LYS A 234 29.60 -26.36 -8.72
CA LYS A 234 28.23 -25.90 -9.04
C LYS A 234 27.18 -26.28 -7.97
N GLN A 235 27.54 -26.08 -6.69
CA GLN A 235 26.91 -26.69 -5.51
C GLN A 235 25.38 -26.60 -5.43
N CYS A 236 24.79 -25.43 -5.72
CA CYS A 236 23.34 -25.24 -5.62
C CYS A 236 22.59 -25.33 -6.96
N SER A 237 23.30 -25.22 -8.09
CA SER A 237 22.70 -25.28 -9.43
C SER A 237 23.77 -25.50 -10.50
N GLY A 238 23.51 -26.43 -11.40
CA GLY A 238 24.34 -26.68 -12.59
C GLY A 238 24.51 -25.46 -13.51
N ALA A 239 23.61 -24.48 -13.40
CA ALA A 239 23.61 -23.24 -14.17
C ALA A 239 24.41 -22.11 -13.50
N TYR A 240 24.77 -22.23 -12.22
CA TYR A 240 25.52 -21.20 -11.50
C TYR A 240 27.03 -21.34 -11.77
N ARG A 241 27.65 -20.28 -12.31
CA ARG A 241 29.11 -20.20 -12.40
C ARG A 241 29.65 -19.97 -10.99
N THR A 242 30.35 -20.97 -10.47
CA THR A 242 30.67 -20.99 -9.05
C THR A 242 31.65 -19.89 -8.66
N VAL A 243 31.30 -19.13 -7.61
CA VAL A 243 32.18 -18.15 -6.99
C VAL A 243 32.57 -18.67 -5.61
N VAL A 244 33.87 -18.82 -5.37
CA VAL A 244 34.41 -19.19 -4.05
C VAL A 244 34.17 -18.03 -3.09
N GLN A 245 33.36 -18.25 -2.06
CA GLN A 245 33.09 -17.26 -1.01
C GLN A 245 33.93 -17.60 0.23
N THR A 246 35.24 -17.31 0.16
CA THR A 246 36.19 -17.49 1.29
C THR A 246 36.31 -16.25 2.18
N GLY A 247 35.37 -15.31 2.06
CA GLY A 247 35.36 -14.06 2.83
C GLY A 247 36.19 -12.91 2.22
N ALA A 248 36.93 -13.12 1.12
CA ALA A 248 37.63 -12.05 0.39
C ALA A 248 36.90 -11.59 -0.89
N GLY A 249 35.86 -12.31 -1.31
CA GLY A 249 35.08 -12.00 -2.51
C GLY A 249 34.07 -10.87 -2.28
N ASP A 250 33.80 -10.09 -3.32
CA ASP A 250 32.75 -9.07 -3.30
C ASP A 250 31.38 -9.71 -3.60
N PRO A 251 30.45 -9.79 -2.63
CA PRO A 251 29.13 -10.38 -2.84
C PRO A 251 28.33 -9.65 -3.94
N ALA A 252 28.59 -8.37 -4.20
CA ALA A 252 27.94 -7.64 -5.27
C ALA A 252 28.30 -8.18 -6.66
N THR A 253 29.49 -8.77 -6.82
CA THR A 253 29.91 -9.40 -8.08
C THR A 253 29.31 -10.79 -8.29
N ALA A 254 29.06 -11.53 -7.21
CA ALA A 254 28.47 -12.87 -7.28
C ALA A 254 26.95 -12.84 -7.51
N TRP A 255 26.29 -11.76 -7.11
CA TRP A 255 24.85 -11.63 -7.14
C TRP A 255 24.22 -11.71 -8.55
N PRO A 256 24.74 -11.01 -9.58
CA PRO A 256 24.21 -11.14 -10.94
C PRO A 256 24.33 -12.54 -11.52
N ASP A 257 25.46 -13.22 -11.31
CA ASP A 257 25.68 -14.61 -11.76
C ASP A 257 24.69 -15.57 -11.09
N LEU A 258 24.36 -15.30 -9.82
CA LEU A 258 23.40 -16.09 -9.07
C LEU A 258 21.96 -15.88 -9.57
N LEU A 259 21.56 -14.63 -9.80
CA LEU A 259 20.27 -14.33 -10.42
C LEU A 259 20.14 -14.92 -11.83
N GLN A 260 21.23 -14.92 -12.63
CA GLN A 260 21.22 -15.55 -13.94
C GLN A 260 20.91 -17.05 -13.86
N SER A 261 21.36 -17.73 -12.80
CA SER A 261 21.06 -19.16 -12.60
C SER A 261 19.58 -19.45 -12.30
N CYS A 262 18.79 -18.44 -11.93
CA CYS A 262 17.33 -18.53 -11.77
C CYS A 262 16.57 -18.53 -13.10
N GLY A 263 17.26 -18.32 -14.23
CA GLY A 263 16.65 -18.16 -15.53
C GLY A 263 16.01 -16.78 -15.74
N THR A 264 15.29 -16.62 -16.84
CA THR A 264 14.59 -15.37 -17.14
C THR A 264 13.44 -15.16 -16.17
N GLN A 265 13.58 -14.17 -15.29
CA GLN A 265 12.51 -13.73 -14.42
C GLN A 265 11.80 -12.52 -15.03
N THR A 266 10.48 -12.58 -15.12
CA THR A 266 9.66 -11.40 -15.40
C THR A 266 9.74 -10.47 -14.19
N LYS A 267 10.00 -9.19 -14.43
CA LYS A 267 9.87 -8.15 -13.40
C LYS A 267 8.39 -8.00 -13.09
N GLU A 268 7.95 -8.64 -12.03
CA GLU A 268 6.58 -8.55 -11.54
C GLU A 268 6.41 -7.36 -10.59
N GLN A 269 5.20 -6.81 -10.55
CA GLN A 269 4.83 -5.85 -9.51
C GLN A 269 4.78 -6.56 -8.16
N ALA A 270 5.23 -5.87 -7.11
CA ALA A 270 5.20 -6.43 -5.78
C ALA A 270 3.75 -6.67 -5.34
N SER A 271 3.43 -7.89 -4.88
CA SER A 271 2.12 -8.25 -4.37
C SER A 271 2.22 -9.07 -3.07
N PRO A 272 1.23 -8.97 -2.17
CA PRO A 272 1.20 -9.83 -0.98
C PRO A 272 1.15 -11.32 -1.32
N GLU A 273 0.54 -11.68 -2.44
CA GLU A 273 0.36 -13.06 -2.91
C GLU A 273 1.68 -13.65 -3.40
N THR A 274 2.46 -12.91 -4.20
CA THR A 274 3.78 -13.35 -4.66
C THR A 274 4.77 -13.49 -3.50
N ILE A 275 4.73 -12.56 -2.53
CA ILE A 275 5.52 -12.66 -1.30
C ILE A 275 5.13 -13.90 -0.49
N ALA A 276 3.83 -14.13 -0.27
CA ALA A 276 3.35 -15.29 0.49
C ALA A 276 3.70 -16.62 -0.20
N GLY A 277 3.56 -16.66 -1.53
CA GLY A 277 3.95 -17.81 -2.35
C GLY A 277 5.44 -18.12 -2.23
N ALA A 278 6.30 -17.11 -2.32
CA ALA A 278 7.75 -17.29 -2.16
C ALA A 278 8.13 -17.77 -0.75
N VAL A 279 7.53 -17.20 0.30
CA VAL A 279 7.75 -17.65 1.69
C VAL A 279 7.28 -19.08 1.90
N SER A 280 6.14 -19.48 1.31
CA SER A 280 5.63 -20.85 1.39
C SER A 280 6.53 -21.86 0.67
N GLN A 281 7.07 -21.49 -0.50
CA GLN A 281 8.07 -22.30 -1.21
C GLN A 281 9.34 -22.48 -0.38
N TRP A 282 9.84 -21.40 0.24
CA TRP A 282 10.96 -21.48 1.16
C TRP A 282 10.69 -22.41 2.34
N HIS A 283 9.54 -22.26 3.02
CA HIS A 283 9.14 -23.15 4.10
C HIS A 283 9.11 -24.62 3.67
N SER A 284 8.60 -24.89 2.47
CA SER A 284 8.48 -26.26 1.93
C SER A 284 9.83 -26.86 1.52
N ALA A 285 10.83 -26.03 1.23
CA ALA A 285 12.18 -26.44 0.90
C ALA A 285 13.06 -26.71 2.14
N LEU A 286 12.60 -26.31 3.34
CA LEU A 286 13.33 -26.58 4.58
C LEU A 286 13.33 -28.09 4.88
N THR A 287 14.51 -28.59 5.25
CA THR A 287 14.68 -29.91 5.83
C THR A 287 14.63 -29.81 7.35
N GLN A 288 13.83 -30.65 7.96
CA GLN A 288 13.73 -30.77 9.42
C GLN A 288 14.08 -32.18 9.85
N LYS A 289 14.97 -32.28 10.84
CA LYS A 289 15.29 -33.54 11.53
C LYS A 289 15.04 -33.34 13.02
N GLY A 290 14.21 -34.21 13.60
CA GLY A 290 14.01 -34.24 15.04
C GLY A 290 15.27 -34.72 15.76
N SER A 291 15.67 -34.02 16.82
CA SER A 291 16.78 -34.40 17.69
C SER A 291 16.33 -34.32 19.14
N GLY A 292 15.81 -35.42 19.68
CA GLY A 292 15.36 -35.52 21.07
C GLY A 292 14.29 -34.48 21.42
N SER A 293 14.70 -33.38 22.04
CA SER A 293 13.83 -32.29 22.53
C SER A 293 13.61 -31.12 21.55
N ASP A 294 14.43 -30.97 20.50
CA ASP A 294 14.35 -29.86 19.55
C ASP A 294 14.43 -30.33 18.09
N ASN A 295 13.97 -29.47 17.19
CA ASN A 295 14.09 -29.66 15.75
C ASN A 295 15.38 -29.00 15.25
N THR A 296 16.14 -29.73 14.44
CA THR A 296 17.21 -29.15 13.61
C THR A 296 16.63 -28.84 12.25
N VAL A 297 16.73 -27.58 11.80
CA VAL A 297 16.14 -27.10 10.55
C VAL A 297 17.21 -26.41 9.70
N TRP A 298 17.32 -26.82 8.45
CA TRP A 298 18.23 -26.22 7.47
C TRP A 298 17.65 -26.26 6.06
N LEU A 299 18.21 -25.44 5.17
CA LEU A 299 17.90 -25.40 3.75
C LEU A 299 19.04 -26.06 2.97
N ASP A 300 18.68 -26.90 1.99
CA ASP A 300 19.58 -27.64 1.09
C ASP A 300 20.36 -28.80 1.74
N THR A 301 21.37 -29.32 1.04
CA THR A 301 22.03 -30.59 1.27
C THR A 301 23.07 -30.47 2.38
N SER A 302 23.02 -31.44 3.28
CA SER A 302 24.01 -31.67 4.32
C SER A 302 24.25 -33.17 4.45
N SER A 303 25.52 -33.58 4.45
CA SER A 303 25.90 -34.99 4.54
C SER A 303 25.52 -35.64 5.88
N ASN A 304 25.34 -34.86 6.96
CA ASN A 304 24.98 -35.41 8.28
C ASN A 304 24.20 -34.45 9.19
N GLY A 305 23.37 -33.57 8.63
CA GLY A 305 22.55 -32.61 9.37
C GLY A 305 23.23 -31.25 9.59
N ALA A 306 22.54 -30.31 10.25
CA ALA A 306 22.97 -28.89 10.29
C ALA A 306 24.41 -28.62 10.76
N THR A 307 25.01 -29.52 11.55
CA THR A 307 26.40 -29.39 12.00
C THR A 307 27.42 -29.49 10.87
N GLU A 308 27.07 -30.15 9.76
CA GLU A 308 27.93 -30.25 8.57
C GLU A 308 27.78 -29.08 7.61
N CYS A 309 26.89 -28.10 7.88
CA CYS A 309 26.77 -26.88 7.08
C CYS A 309 28.01 -25.99 7.27
N ALA A 310 29.10 -26.33 6.58
CA ALA A 310 30.42 -25.73 6.74
C ALA A 310 30.99 -25.18 5.42
N GLY A 311 30.20 -25.18 4.34
CA GLY A 311 30.62 -24.66 3.04
C GLY A 311 31.62 -25.55 2.31
N THR A 312 31.76 -26.82 2.72
CA THR A 312 32.54 -27.84 2.01
C THR A 312 31.71 -28.51 0.93
N ASN A 313 32.32 -29.38 0.11
CA ASN A 313 31.62 -30.01 -1.01
C ASN A 313 30.45 -30.88 -0.53
N GLY A 314 29.24 -30.63 -1.04
CA GLY A 314 28.02 -31.33 -0.63
C GLY A 314 27.44 -30.86 0.72
N ASN A 315 27.96 -29.76 1.26
CA ASN A 315 27.70 -29.26 2.62
C ASN A 315 27.50 -27.74 2.66
N THR A 316 26.98 -27.17 1.56
CA THR A 316 26.57 -25.77 1.46
C THR A 316 25.07 -25.68 1.79
N CYS A 317 24.77 -25.37 3.04
CA CYS A 317 23.40 -25.30 3.54
C CYS A 317 23.23 -24.14 4.53
N ILE A 318 21.98 -23.72 4.73
CA ILE A 318 21.62 -22.59 5.60
C ILE A 318 20.86 -23.11 6.81
N VAL A 319 21.40 -22.92 8.01
CA VAL A 319 20.82 -23.41 9.26
C VAL A 319 19.87 -22.39 9.88
N TYR A 320 18.57 -22.71 9.91
CA TYR A 320 17.52 -21.88 10.53
C TYR A 320 17.05 -22.41 11.88
N THR A 321 17.68 -23.46 12.42
CA THR A 321 17.31 -24.18 13.64
C THR A 321 16.83 -23.28 14.79
N ASP A 322 17.51 -22.17 15.08
CA ASP A 322 17.12 -21.27 16.18
C ASP A 322 15.70 -20.71 16.07
N TYR A 323 15.17 -20.56 14.86
CA TYR A 323 13.82 -20.06 14.60
C TYR A 323 12.72 -21.13 14.71
N PHE A 324 13.12 -22.40 14.90
CA PHE A 324 12.22 -23.57 14.94
C PHE A 324 12.41 -24.43 16.21
N LYS A 325 13.25 -23.98 17.16
CA LYS A 325 13.39 -24.60 18.48
C LYS A 325 12.09 -24.49 19.26
N LYS A 326 11.77 -25.55 20.03
CA LYS A 326 10.59 -25.58 20.91
C LYS A 326 10.84 -24.77 22.18
N THR A 327 12.07 -24.81 22.69
CA THR A 327 12.50 -24.12 23.91
C THR A 327 13.70 -23.21 23.62
N ALA A 328 13.68 -21.99 24.19
CA ALA A 328 14.76 -21.01 24.04
C ALA A 328 15.15 -20.65 22.58
N GLY A 329 14.19 -20.78 21.65
CA GLY A 329 14.32 -20.36 20.26
C GLY A 329 13.98 -18.88 20.02
N LYS A 330 14.24 -18.42 18.80
CA LYS A 330 13.80 -17.12 18.28
C LYS A 330 12.43 -17.28 17.63
N ALA A 331 11.58 -16.26 17.71
CA ALA A 331 10.32 -16.27 16.98
C ALA A 331 10.61 -16.22 15.47
N LEU A 332 9.91 -17.01 14.65
CA LEU A 332 10.14 -17.03 13.20
C LEU A 332 10.01 -15.64 12.55
N ASN A 333 9.07 -14.82 13.02
CA ASN A 333 8.90 -13.43 12.56
C ASN A 333 10.03 -12.48 12.99
N SER A 334 10.98 -12.92 13.81
CA SER A 334 12.20 -12.17 14.12
C SER A 334 13.35 -12.45 13.13
N LEU A 335 13.16 -13.37 12.18
CA LEU A 335 14.08 -13.57 11.06
C LEU A 335 14.11 -12.29 10.20
N PRO A 336 15.22 -11.55 10.12
CA PRO A 336 15.22 -10.17 9.61
C PRO A 336 14.62 -10.00 8.21
N TRP A 337 15.01 -10.84 7.24
CA TRP A 337 14.46 -10.72 5.89
C TRP A 337 12.99 -11.10 5.80
N LEU A 338 12.54 -12.08 6.59
CA LEU A 338 11.14 -12.51 6.62
C LEU A 338 10.25 -11.43 7.24
N ALA A 339 10.71 -10.82 8.34
CA ALA A 339 10.05 -9.68 8.97
C ALA A 339 9.87 -8.52 7.97
N ALA A 340 10.91 -8.21 7.21
CA ALA A 340 10.88 -7.16 6.19
C ALA A 340 9.92 -7.49 5.04
N LEU A 341 9.89 -8.73 4.53
CA LEU A 341 8.90 -9.16 3.54
C LEU A 341 7.46 -9.05 4.05
N GLN A 342 7.22 -9.42 5.32
CA GLN A 342 5.90 -9.30 5.94
C GLN A 342 5.46 -7.84 6.09
N GLN A 343 6.39 -6.94 6.42
CA GLN A 343 6.16 -5.50 6.45
C GLN A 343 5.83 -4.95 5.06
N ALA A 344 6.57 -5.35 4.01
CA ALA A 344 6.26 -4.99 2.64
C ALA A 344 4.86 -5.48 2.23
N ALA A 345 4.52 -6.75 2.48
CA ALA A 345 3.20 -7.30 2.18
C ALA A 345 2.07 -6.54 2.92
N THR A 346 2.29 -6.14 4.17
CA THR A 346 1.35 -5.33 4.95
C THR A 346 1.20 -3.93 4.35
N GLY A 347 2.30 -3.29 3.97
CA GLY A 347 2.30 -2.00 3.28
C GLY A 347 1.52 -2.03 1.97
N ILE A 348 1.69 -3.08 1.16
CA ILE A 348 0.96 -3.25 -0.11
C ILE A 348 -0.54 -3.44 0.14
N ARG A 349 -0.94 -4.25 1.13
CA ARG A 349 -2.37 -4.38 1.51
C ARG A 349 -2.97 -3.05 1.95
N LYS A 350 -2.24 -2.29 2.76
CA LYS A 350 -2.64 -0.95 3.20
C LYS A 350 -2.78 0.00 2.01
N ALA A 351 -1.84 -0.01 1.07
CA ALA A 351 -1.91 0.79 -0.15
C ALA A 351 -3.14 0.44 -1.00
N LYS A 352 -3.43 -0.85 -1.18
CA LYS A 352 -4.65 -1.30 -1.89
C LYS A 352 -5.92 -0.78 -1.22
N ALA A 353 -6.04 -0.92 0.10
CA ALA A 353 -7.20 -0.43 0.86
C ALA A 353 -7.35 1.10 0.78
N ILE A 354 -6.23 1.83 0.80
CA ILE A 354 -6.21 3.28 0.62
C ILE A 354 -6.65 3.68 -0.79
N GLY A 355 -6.21 2.95 -1.82
CA GLY A 355 -6.66 3.15 -3.20
C GLY A 355 -8.17 3.02 -3.33
N THR A 356 -8.75 1.92 -2.84
CA THR A 356 -10.21 1.73 -2.84
C THR A 356 -10.95 2.82 -2.06
N LYS A 357 -10.39 3.28 -0.94
CA LYS A 357 -10.98 4.39 -0.18
C LYS A 357 -10.95 5.70 -0.97
N ALA A 358 -9.85 6.00 -1.66
CA ALA A 358 -9.74 7.20 -2.48
C ALA A 358 -10.72 7.17 -3.66
N GLU A 359 -10.90 6.03 -4.32
CA GLU A 359 -11.91 5.85 -5.38
C GLU A 359 -13.34 6.07 -4.85
N ALA A 360 -13.66 5.55 -3.66
CA ALA A 360 -14.98 5.76 -3.05
C ALA A 360 -15.23 7.24 -2.70
N LEU A 361 -14.23 7.95 -2.19
CA LEU A 361 -14.33 9.39 -1.93
C LEU A 361 -14.46 10.19 -3.23
N HIS A 362 -13.77 9.77 -4.29
CA HIS A 362 -13.90 10.37 -5.61
C HIS A 362 -15.32 10.18 -6.18
N SER A 363 -15.91 8.99 -6.01
CA SER A 363 -17.30 8.74 -6.40
C SER A 363 -18.29 9.66 -5.67
N GLN A 364 -18.03 9.96 -4.39
CA GLN A 364 -18.82 10.95 -3.64
C GLN A 364 -18.65 12.36 -4.20
N LEU A 365 -17.43 12.74 -4.61
CA LEU A 365 -17.17 14.02 -5.27
C LEU A 365 -17.94 14.14 -6.60
N GLN A 366 -18.02 13.06 -7.38
CA GLN A 366 -18.83 13.03 -8.61
C GLN A 366 -20.33 13.21 -8.31
N ALA A 367 -20.85 12.52 -7.30
CA ALA A 367 -22.25 12.71 -6.88
C ALA A 367 -22.54 14.16 -6.41
N LEU A 368 -21.58 14.82 -5.77
CA LEU A 368 -21.67 16.24 -5.43
C LEU A 368 -21.67 17.14 -6.69
N ALA A 369 -20.88 16.79 -7.70
CA ALA A 369 -20.89 17.50 -8.99
C ALA A 369 -22.25 17.38 -9.70
N GLU A 370 -22.87 16.21 -9.68
CA GLU A 370 -24.22 15.97 -10.22
C GLU A 370 -25.30 16.73 -9.42
N ALA A 371 -25.23 16.70 -8.09
CA ALA A 371 -26.15 17.43 -7.23
C ALA A 371 -26.07 18.94 -7.48
N ARG A 372 -24.86 19.47 -7.67
CA ARG A 372 -24.62 20.86 -8.07
C ARG A 372 -25.32 21.19 -9.38
N GLU A 373 -25.22 20.33 -10.41
CA GLU A 373 -25.91 20.57 -11.70
C GLU A 373 -27.43 20.66 -11.53
N SER A 374 -28.00 19.72 -10.76
CA SER A 374 -29.43 19.66 -10.50
C SER A 374 -29.92 20.92 -9.77
N ILE A 375 -29.24 21.33 -8.70
CA ILE A 375 -29.59 22.52 -7.92
C ILE A 375 -29.47 23.79 -8.76
N TYR A 376 -28.38 23.93 -9.52
CA TYR A 376 -28.19 25.11 -10.34
C TYR A 376 -29.25 25.21 -11.44
N SER A 377 -29.53 24.10 -12.13
CA SER A 377 -30.53 24.04 -13.19
C SER A 377 -31.94 24.34 -12.67
N ALA A 378 -32.33 23.80 -11.52
CA ALA A 378 -33.62 24.08 -10.90
C ALA A 378 -33.74 25.54 -10.44
N ALA A 379 -32.66 26.13 -9.93
CA ALA A 379 -32.64 27.55 -9.56
C ALA A 379 -32.74 28.46 -10.78
N ALA A 380 -32.02 28.15 -11.86
CA ALA A 380 -32.09 28.86 -13.12
C ALA A 380 -33.47 28.78 -13.78
N ALA A 381 -34.14 27.63 -13.69
CA ALA A 381 -35.52 27.45 -14.12
C ALA A 381 -36.54 28.15 -13.21
N GLY A 382 -36.12 28.67 -12.05
CA GLY A 382 -36.97 29.33 -11.08
C GLY A 382 -37.96 28.39 -10.39
N SER A 383 -37.58 27.11 -10.25
CA SER A 383 -38.38 26.04 -9.66
C SER A 383 -37.76 25.48 -8.37
N LEU A 384 -36.62 26.01 -7.90
CA LEU A 384 -35.99 25.57 -6.66
C LEU A 384 -36.80 26.01 -5.44
N TRP A 385 -37.46 27.17 -5.54
CA TRP A 385 -38.53 27.59 -4.64
C TRP A 385 -39.88 27.46 -5.34
N SER A 386 -40.64 26.40 -5.00
CA SER A 386 -42.10 26.51 -5.01
C SER A 386 -42.54 26.86 -3.59
N GLU A 387 -43.38 27.89 -3.45
CA GLU A 387 -43.96 28.35 -2.17
C GLU A 387 -44.86 27.29 -1.51
N THR A 388 -44.85 26.04 -1.97
CA THR A 388 -45.85 25.02 -1.65
C THR A 388 -45.32 23.78 -0.91
N GLU A 389 -44.03 23.63 -0.59
CA GLU A 389 -43.56 22.39 0.07
C GLU A 389 -42.65 22.57 1.28
N LEU A 390 -43.26 23.03 2.37
CA LEU A 390 -42.88 22.61 3.73
C LEU A 390 -43.24 21.12 4.03
N SER A 391 -43.65 20.33 3.02
CA SER A 391 -44.18 18.96 3.21
C SER A 391 -43.19 17.83 2.88
N VAL A 392 -42.07 18.09 2.20
CA VAL A 392 -41.07 17.04 1.89
C VAL A 392 -40.15 16.75 3.07
N ALA A 393 -39.98 17.71 4.00
CA ALA A 393 -39.33 17.45 5.29
C ALA A 393 -40.07 16.40 6.14
N ALA A 394 -41.35 16.11 5.84
CA ALA A 394 -42.14 15.07 6.49
C ALA A 394 -42.15 13.72 5.73
N LYS A 395 -41.53 13.62 4.54
CA LYS A 395 -41.49 12.39 3.73
C LYS A 395 -40.11 11.80 3.50
N ILE A 396 -39.06 12.38 4.06
CA ILE A 396 -37.81 11.64 4.29
C ILE A 396 -38.07 10.70 5.48
N THR A 397 -38.62 9.53 5.19
CA THR A 397 -38.47 8.41 6.12
C THR A 397 -36.97 8.14 6.19
N PRO A 398 -36.34 8.05 7.38
CA PRO A 398 -34.96 7.63 7.48
C PRO A 398 -34.85 6.24 6.84
N GLY A 399 -34.18 6.16 5.70
CA GLY A 399 -33.74 4.88 5.13
C GLY A 399 -32.87 4.16 6.15
N PRO A 400 -32.88 2.81 6.13
CA PRO A 400 -32.49 2.01 7.28
C PRO A 400 -31.08 2.35 7.71
N THR A 401 -30.94 2.66 8.99
CA THR A 401 -29.67 2.78 9.67
C THR A 401 -28.90 1.48 9.41
N ILE A 402 -27.88 1.53 8.55
CA ILE A 402 -26.84 0.49 8.54
C ILE A 402 -25.98 0.76 9.77
N VAL A 403 -26.54 0.45 10.94
CA VAL A 403 -25.73 0.09 12.10
C VAL A 403 -25.36 -1.36 11.83
N SER A 404 -24.18 -1.59 11.26
CA SER A 404 -23.55 -2.89 11.40
C SER A 404 -23.44 -3.17 12.91
N ALA A 405 -24.02 -4.28 13.36
CA ALA A 405 -24.07 -4.67 14.76
C ALA A 405 -22.69 -4.79 15.45
N SER A 406 -21.57 -4.63 14.72
CA SER A 406 -20.22 -4.58 15.28
C SER A 406 -19.85 -3.23 15.90
N HIS A 407 -20.51 -2.11 15.56
CA HIS A 407 -20.14 -0.80 16.11
C HIS A 407 -20.89 -0.40 17.37
N LYS A 408 -22.03 -1.04 17.69
CA LYS A 408 -22.70 -0.83 18.99
C LYS A 408 -22.00 -1.52 20.16
N LYS A 409 -21.22 -2.58 19.90
CA LYS A 409 -20.49 -3.29 20.97
C LYS A 409 -19.23 -2.53 21.41
N GLN A 410 -18.49 -1.94 20.46
CA GLN A 410 -17.29 -1.16 20.77
C GLN A 410 -17.58 0.19 21.46
N ALA A 411 -18.68 0.88 21.10
CA ALA A 411 -19.02 2.14 21.74
C ALA A 411 -19.59 1.98 23.18
N ALA A 412 -20.20 0.83 23.49
CA ALA A 412 -20.68 0.53 24.85
C ALA A 412 -19.52 0.12 25.78
N GLU A 413 -18.57 -0.67 25.29
CA GLU A 413 -17.37 -1.09 26.06
C GLU A 413 -16.40 0.09 26.33
N GLU A 414 -16.29 1.06 25.42
CA GLU A 414 -15.48 2.28 25.64
C GLU A 414 -16.13 3.27 26.63
N THR A 415 -17.46 3.25 26.81
CA THR A 415 -18.12 4.18 27.74
C THR A 415 -18.06 3.66 29.18
N GLU A 416 -18.17 2.34 29.40
CA GLU A 416 -18.13 1.75 30.74
C GLU A 416 -16.71 1.68 31.34
N CYS A 417 -15.65 1.60 30.54
CA CYS A 417 -14.27 1.62 31.07
C CYS A 417 -13.81 3.04 31.47
N ASN A 418 -14.49 4.11 31.02
CA ASN A 418 -14.18 5.49 31.39
C ASN A 418 -14.76 5.93 32.75
N GLU A 419 -15.70 5.16 33.32
CA GLU A 419 -16.23 5.41 34.68
C GLU A 419 -15.39 4.73 35.78
N ALA A 420 -14.55 3.74 35.43
CA ALA A 420 -13.64 3.07 36.35
C ALA A 420 -12.25 3.74 36.33
N LYS A 421 -12.10 4.86 37.05
CA LYS A 421 -10.85 5.63 37.17
C LYS A 421 -9.62 4.76 37.47
N ASP A 422 -8.89 4.40 36.41
CA ASP A 422 -7.57 3.77 36.36
C ASP A 422 -7.39 2.37 37.02
N ASP A 423 -8.45 1.56 37.17
CA ASP A 423 -8.32 0.15 37.59
C ASP A 423 -8.43 -0.83 36.41
N GLN A 424 -7.28 -1.32 35.94
CA GLN A 424 -7.16 -2.26 34.82
C GLN A 424 -7.70 -3.68 35.12
N GLU A 425 -7.85 -4.09 36.37
CA GLU A 425 -8.41 -5.41 36.72
C GLU A 425 -9.95 -5.41 36.71
N ALA A 426 -10.57 -4.28 37.04
CA ALA A 426 -12.03 -4.15 36.98
C ALA A 426 -12.55 -4.21 35.52
N CYS A 427 -11.84 -3.61 34.57
CA CYS A 427 -12.23 -3.59 33.14
C CYS A 427 -12.05 -4.95 32.43
N LYS A 428 -11.43 -5.95 33.07
CA LYS A 428 -11.28 -7.32 32.53
C LYS A 428 -12.39 -8.30 32.96
N LYS A 429 -13.27 -7.90 33.87
CA LYS A 429 -14.34 -8.76 34.43
C LYS A 429 -15.75 -8.41 33.92
N LEU A 430 -15.88 -7.34 33.15
CA LEU A 430 -17.06 -7.00 32.33
C LEU A 430 -16.81 -7.52 30.90
#